data_AF-A0A1C5QZ51-F1
#
_entry.id   AF-A0A1C5QZ51-F1
#
_cell.length_a   1.000
_cell.length_b   1.000
_cell.length_c   1.000
_cell.angle_alpha   90.00
_cell.angle_beta   90.00
_cell.angle_gamma   90.00
#
_symmetry.space_group_name_H-M   'P 1'
#
loop_
_entity.id
_entity.type
_entity.pdbx_description
1 polymer ?
#
loop_
_entity_poly.entity_id
_entity_poly.type
_entity_poly.pdbx_seq_one_letter_code
_entity_poly.pdbx_strand_id
1 'polypeptide(L)' 'MAFSLSRRRCDSAQELERQELVASLAHTRTLINQAYGGFNTASDGDLIESYVFEINALQARYNYLLRRVKQLEGVS' A
#
# COMPACT_ATOMS: atom_id res chain seq x y z
N MET A 1 -15.06 35.18 13.10
CA MET A 1 -14.19 34.06 13.53
C MET A 1 -14.53 32.78 12.76
N ALA A 2 -14.14 32.65 11.49
CA ALA A 2 -14.43 31.46 10.65
C ALA A 2 -13.18 30.61 10.33
N PHE A 3 -11.98 31.11 10.62
CA PHE A 3 -10.72 30.48 10.23
C PHE A 3 -10.35 29.21 11.02
N SER A 4 -10.93 28.98 12.20
CA SER A 4 -10.56 27.86 13.09
C SER A 4 -11.24 26.52 12.76
N LEU A 5 -12.39 26.54 12.08
CA LEU A 5 -13.13 25.31 11.73
C LEU A 5 -12.61 24.64 10.46
N SER A 6 -12.04 25.41 9.52
CA SER A 6 -11.43 24.86 8.30
C SER A 6 -10.19 24.04 8.58
N ARG A 7 -9.38 24.44 9.56
CA ARG A 7 -8.13 23.74 9.89
C ARG A 7 -8.38 22.35 10.46
N ARG A 8 -9.34 22.22 11.40
CA ARG A 8 -9.71 20.93 12.00
C ARG A 8 -10.25 19.91 10.98
N ARG A 9 -10.99 20.35 9.97
CA ARG A 9 -11.51 19.47 8.91
C ARG A 9 -10.41 18.97 7.96
N CYS A 10 -9.41 19.81 7.69
CA CYS A 10 -8.24 19.42 6.89
C CYS A 10 -7.40 18.37 7.63
N ASP A 11 -7.12 18.61 8.92
CA ASP A 11 -6.35 17.68 9.75
C ASP A 11 -7.04 16.31 9.86
N SER A 12 -8.39 16.27 10.00
CA SER A 12 -9.14 15.02 10.02
C SER A 12 -9.13 14.27 8.69
N ALA A 13 -9.15 14.98 7.55
CA ALA A 13 -9.12 14.35 6.24
C ALA A 13 -7.75 13.73 5.94
N GLN A 14 -6.67 14.43 6.33
CA GLN A 14 -5.30 13.93 6.19
C GLN A 14 -5.04 12.69 7.05
N GLU A 15 -5.59 12.67 8.27
CA GLU A 15 -5.49 11.49 9.15
C GLU A 15 -6.25 10.28 8.59
N LEU A 16 -7.44 10.49 8.02
CA LEU A 16 -8.19 9.43 7.33
C LEU A 16 -7.41 8.89 6.12
N GLU A 17 -6.89 9.77 5.27
CA GLU A 17 -6.05 9.37 4.12
C GLU A 17 -4.85 8.55 4.59
N ARG A 18 -4.19 8.99 5.66
CA ARG A 18 -3.07 8.27 6.26
C ARG A 18 -3.48 6.87 6.72
N GLN A 19 -4.59 6.74 7.45
CA GLN A 19 -5.08 5.46 7.94
C GLN A 19 -5.41 4.50 6.79
N GLU A 20 -6.05 5.00 5.73
CA GLU A 20 -6.36 4.22 4.54
C GLU A 20 -5.09 3.72 3.82
N LEU A 21 -4.06 4.56 3.74
CA LEU A 21 -2.77 4.18 3.13
C LEU A 21 -2.04 3.13 3.97
N VAL A 22 -2.04 3.25 5.30
CA VAL A 22 -1.44 2.27 6.21
C VAL A 22 -2.19 0.93 6.14
N ALA A 23 -3.53 0.97 6.13
CA ALA A 23 -4.35 -0.22 5.93
C ALA A 23 -4.06 -0.89 4.57
N SER A 24 -3.94 -0.08 3.51
CA SER A 24 -3.59 -0.55 2.17
C SER A 24 -2.19 -1.16 2.11
N LEU A 25 -1.21 -0.63 2.85
CA LEU A 25 0.13 -1.21 2.98
C LEU A 25 0.09 -2.60 3.64
N ALA A 26 -0.63 -2.72 4.75
CA ALA A 26 -0.78 -3.99 5.47
C ALA A 26 -1.49 -5.04 4.60
N HIS A 27 -2.53 -4.63 3.89
CA HIS A 27 -3.23 -5.49 2.95
C HIS A 27 -2.32 -5.92 1.78
N THR A 28 -1.59 -4.98 1.16
CA THR A 28 -0.66 -5.30 0.07
C THR A 28 0.44 -6.24 0.53
N ARG A 29 0.96 -6.08 1.74
CA ARG A 29 1.95 -7.01 2.32
C ARG A 29 1.38 -8.41 2.52
N THR A 30 0.11 -8.53 2.89
CA THR A 30 -0.57 -9.83 2.99
C THR A 30 -0.69 -10.49 1.62
N LEU A 31 -1.08 -9.74 0.59
CA LEU A 31 -1.15 -10.24 -0.79
C LEU A 31 0.23 -10.70 -1.29
N ILE A 32 1.30 -9.95 -0.99
CA ILE A 32 2.67 -10.35 -1.33
C ILE A 32 3.02 -11.71 -0.71
N ASN A 33 2.73 -11.89 0.58
CA ASN A 33 2.99 -13.17 1.26
C ASN A 33 2.17 -14.32 0.65
N GLN A 34 0.92 -14.05 0.26
CA GLN A 34 0.05 -15.04 -0.40
C GLN A 34 0.60 -15.44 -1.77
N ALA A 35 1.01 -14.46 -2.59
CA ALA A 35 1.60 -14.71 -3.91
C ALA A 35 2.90 -15.51 -3.80
N TYR A 36 3.76 -15.19 -2.82
CA TYR A 36 4.93 -16.03 -2.52
C TYR A 36 4.56 -17.45 -2.08
N GLY A 37 3.50 -17.61 -1.29
CA GLY A 37 2.96 -18.93 -0.93
C GLY A 37 2.56 -19.75 -2.16
N GLY A 38 1.81 -19.13 -3.08
CA GLY A 38 1.43 -19.74 -4.35
C GLY A 38 2.63 -20.11 -5.21
N PHE A 39 3.54 -19.16 -5.43
CA PHE A 39 4.79 -19.34 -6.17
C PHE A 39 5.60 -20.54 -5.67
N ASN A 40 5.77 -20.65 -4.35
CA ASN A 40 6.55 -21.73 -3.73
C ASN A 40 5.95 -23.13 -3.91
N THR A 41 4.66 -23.21 -4.24
CA THR A 41 3.94 -24.49 -4.47
C THR A 41 3.70 -24.77 -5.94
N ALA A 42 3.90 -23.79 -6.82
CA ALA A 42 3.70 -23.96 -8.26
C ALA A 42 4.83 -24.79 -8.88
N SER A 43 4.47 -25.68 -9.80
CA SER A 43 5.44 -26.43 -10.63
C SER A 43 5.21 -26.23 -12.13
N ASP A 44 4.09 -25.60 -12.49
CA ASP A 44 3.76 -25.24 -13.86
C ASP A 44 4.46 -23.92 -14.23
N GLY A 45 5.08 -23.88 -15.41
CA GLY A 45 5.88 -22.73 -15.86
C GLY A 45 5.06 -21.44 -16.03
N ASP A 46 3.87 -21.55 -16.60
CA ASP A 46 3.00 -20.39 -16.83
C ASP A 46 2.47 -19.83 -15.49
N LEU A 47 2.14 -20.72 -14.53
CA LEU A 47 1.77 -20.30 -13.17
C LEU A 47 2.93 -19.62 -12.45
N ILE A 48 4.16 -20.14 -12.58
CA ILE A 48 5.36 -19.51 -12.02
C ILE A 48 5.55 -18.11 -12.60
N GLU A 49 5.46 -17.95 -13.92
CA GLU A 49 5.56 -16.63 -14.57
C GLU A 49 4.47 -15.68 -14.10
N SER A 50 3.22 -16.17 -13.99
CA SER A 50 2.09 -15.38 -13.47
C SER A 50 2.37 -14.83 -12.08
N TYR A 51 2.86 -15.66 -11.15
CA TYR A 51 3.23 -15.22 -9.81
C TYR A 51 4.40 -14.24 -9.81
N VAL A 52 5.39 -14.37 -10.71
CA VAL A 52 6.47 -13.38 -10.84
C VAL A 52 5.91 -12.01 -11.22
N PHE A 53 5.01 -11.94 -12.20
CA PHE A 53 4.34 -10.68 -12.57
C PHE A 53 3.49 -10.12 -11.42
N GLU A 54 2.74 -10.98 -10.73
CA GLU A 54 1.90 -10.58 -9.60
C GLU A 54 2.75 -10.01 -8.45
N ILE A 55 3.80 -10.71 -8.03
CA ILE A 55 4.71 -10.27 -6.97
C ILE A 55 5.33 -8.92 -7.34
N ASN A 56 5.81 -8.75 -8.57
CA ASN A 56 6.38 -7.49 -9.04
C ASN A 56 5.37 -6.34 -8.99
N ALA A 57 4.12 -6.58 -9.43
CA ALA A 57 3.05 -5.58 -9.39
C ALA A 57 2.71 -5.19 -7.94
N LEU A 58 2.61 -6.17 -7.03
CA LEU A 58 2.34 -5.94 -5.62
C LEU A 58 3.48 -5.19 -4.92
N GLN A 59 4.74 -5.51 -5.24
CA GLN A 59 5.91 -4.78 -4.75
C GLN A 59 5.92 -3.32 -5.24
N ALA A 60 5.59 -3.08 -6.50
CA ALA A 60 5.47 -1.73 -7.06
C ALA A 60 4.37 -0.93 -6.33
N ARG A 61 3.20 -1.55 -6.09
CA ARG A 61 2.11 -0.97 -5.30
C ARG A 61 2.56 -0.66 -3.87
N TYR A 62 3.24 -1.58 -3.20
CA TYR A 62 3.74 -1.39 -1.84
C TYR A 62 4.71 -0.20 -1.77
N ASN A 63 5.65 -0.11 -2.71
CA ASN A 63 6.62 0.99 -2.80
C ASN A 63 5.92 2.34 -3.04
N TYR A 64 4.91 2.38 -3.89
CA TYR A 64 4.11 3.59 -4.10
C TYR A 64 3.41 4.05 -2.81
N LEU A 65 2.70 3.13 -2.12
CA LEU A 65 1.99 3.44 -0.88
C LEU A 65 2.96 3.91 0.21
N LEU A 66 4.14 3.29 0.32
CA LEU A 66 5.16 3.69 1.28
C LEU A 66 5.66 5.12 1.03
N ARG A 67 5.89 5.49 -0.24
CA ARG A 67 6.26 6.86 -0.62
C ARG A 67 5.14 7.84 -0.29
N ARG A 68 3.88 7.47 -0.53
CA ARG A 68 2.72 8.32 -0.24
C ARG A 68 2.57 8.59 1.26
N VAL A 69 2.73 7.57 2.10
CA VAL A 69 2.71 7.72 3.57
C VAL A 69 3.82 8.66 4.03
N LYS A 70 5.05 8.46 3.54
CA LYS A 70 6.20 9.32 3.86
C LYS A 70 5.97 10.80 3.48
N GLN A 71 5.39 11.04 2.31
CA GLN A 71 5.03 12.38 1.85
C GLN A 71 3.99 13.04 2.79
N LEU A 72 3.00 12.29 3.26
CA LEU A 72 2.00 12.81 4.20
C LEU A 72 2.56 13.07 5.61
N GLU A 73 3.56 12.29 6.02
CA GLU A 73 4.28 12.49 7.29
C GLU A 73 5.33 13.62 7.22
N GLY A 74 5.57 14.20 6.03
CA GLY A 74 6.63 15.20 5.81
C GLY A 74 8.04 14.62 5.92
N VAL A 75 8.18 13.29 5.90
CA VAL A 75 9.46 12.58 5.93
C VAL A 75 9.92 12.39 4.49
N SER A 76 10.70 13.34 3.96
CA SER A 76 11.34 13.25 2.64
C SER A 76 12.71 12.61 2.73
#